data_AF-A0A1G2ZKY9-F1
#
_entry.id   AF-A0A1G2ZKY9-F1
#
_cell.length_a   1.000
_cell.length_b   1.000
_cell.length_c   1.000
_cell.angle_alpha   90.00
_cell.angle_beta   90.00
_cell.angle_gamma   90.00
#
_symmetry.space_group_name_H-M   'P 1'
#
loop_
_entity.id
_entity.type
_entity.pdbx_description
1 polymer ?
#
loop_
_entity_poly.entity_id
_entity_poly.type
_entity_poly.pdbx_seq_one_letter_code
_entity_poly.pdbx_strand_id
1 'polypeptide(L)'
;MAIVNTLKIYDFLRGKFGDEQAKAVAEAVESSLEEYRDNQKEFLVTKEEFNKAISDLRTDIMKWMIGLFVGQVTLILGLYAAILLR
;
A
#
# COMPACT_ATOMS: atom_id res chain seq x y z
N MET A 1 16.61 11.78 -8.79
CA MET A 1 17.44 11.97 -7.58
C MET A 1 18.16 10.65 -7.33
N ALA A 2 19.49 10.63 -7.50
CA ALA A 2 20.31 9.45 -7.24
C ALA A 2 20.24 9.12 -5.73
N ILE A 3 19.90 7.87 -5.40
CA ILE A 3 19.68 7.39 -4.03
C ILE A 3 21.03 7.17 -3.32
N VAL A 4 22.07 6.94 -4.11
CA VAL A 4 23.43 6.69 -3.65
C VAL A 4 24.36 7.61 -4.40
N ASN A 5 25.37 8.12 -3.71
CA ASN A 5 26.38 8.95 -4.32
C ASN A 5 27.40 8.04 -5.02
N THR A 6 27.13 7.70 -6.28
CA THR A 6 27.96 6.83 -7.13
C THR A 6 29.41 7.33 -7.22
N LEU A 7 29.61 8.65 -7.19
CA LEU A 7 30.95 9.27 -7.13
C LEU A 7 31.69 8.94 -5.83
N LYS A 8 31.02 8.96 -4.67
CA LYS A 8 31.64 8.54 -3.39
C LYS A 8 32.01 7.05 -3.39
N ILE A 9 31.20 6.20 -4.01
CA ILE A 9 31.49 4.76 -4.13
C ILE A 9 32.68 4.55 -5.05
N TYR A 10 32.69 5.21 -6.21
CA TYR A 10 33.80 5.18 -7.14
C TYR A 10 35.09 5.70 -6.51
N ASP A 11 35.06 6.85 -5.83
CA ASP A 11 36.25 7.43 -5.17
C ASP A 11 36.80 6.50 -4.07
N PHE A 12 35.93 5.84 -3.32
CA PHE A 12 36.33 4.87 -2.30
C PHE A 12 36.94 3.60 -2.91
N LEU A 13 36.40 3.13 -4.04
CA LEU A 13 36.86 1.91 -4.71
C LEU A 13 38.10 2.15 -5.57
N ARG A 14 38.26 3.31 -6.19
CA ARG A 14 39.43 3.69 -7.00
C ARG A 14 40.73 3.71 -6.20
N GLY A 15 40.65 3.99 -4.90
CA GLY A 15 41.80 3.92 -3.99
C GLY A 15 42.29 2.49 -3.72
N LYS A 16 41.49 1.46 -4.00
CA LYS A 16 41.81 0.04 -3.75
C LYS A 16 41.76 -0.85 -4.99
N PHE A 17 41.13 -0.39 -6.06
CA PHE A 17 40.94 -1.06 -7.34
C PHE A 17 41.26 -0.09 -8.47
N GLY A 18 41.60 -0.61 -9.66
CA GLY A 18 41.80 0.22 -10.84
C GLY A 18 40.53 0.97 -11.24
N ASP A 19 40.72 2.11 -11.91
CA ASP A 19 39.67 3.03 -12.39
C ASP A 19 38.46 2.31 -13.02
N GLU A 20 38.73 1.34 -13.88
CA GLU A 20 37.73 0.57 -14.62
C GLU A 20 36.85 -0.29 -13.70
N GLN A 21 37.47 -0.95 -12.71
CA GLN A 21 36.78 -1.86 -11.80
C GLN A 21 35.95 -1.07 -10.78
N ALA A 22 36.47 0.06 -10.30
CA ALA A 22 35.76 0.95 -9.40
C ALA A 22 34.49 1.53 -10.06
N LYS A 23 34.58 1.87 -11.34
CA LYS A 23 33.44 2.40 -12.11
C LYS A 23 32.37 1.34 -12.35
N ALA A 24 32.78 0.13 -12.78
CA ALA A 24 31.86 -0.98 -13.02
C ALA A 24 31.07 -1.38 -11.76
N VAL A 25 31.72 -1.38 -10.59
CA VAL A 25 31.04 -1.69 -9.32
C VAL A 25 30.10 -0.57 -8.90
N ALA A 26 30.48 0.70 -9.08
CA ALA A 26 29.62 1.83 -8.74
C ALA A 26 28.35 1.85 -9.59
N GLU A 27 28.47 1.59 -10.91
CA GLU A 27 27.32 1.46 -11.82
C GLU A 27 26.43 0.25 -11.47
N ALA A 28 27.02 -0.91 -11.13
CA ALA A 28 26.25 -2.09 -10.73
C ALA A 28 25.46 -1.88 -9.44
N VAL A 29 26.03 -1.15 -8.47
CA VAL A 29 25.38 -0.80 -7.21
C VAL A 29 24.25 0.21 -7.44
N GLU A 30 24.47 1.22 -8.29
CA GLU A 30 23.44 2.19 -8.65
C GLU A 30 22.25 1.51 -9.34
N SER A 31 22.52 0.68 -10.36
CA SER A 31 21.51 -0.09 -11.08
C SER A 31 20.69 -1.00 -10.14
N SER A 32 21.37 -1.74 -9.26
CA SER A 32 20.69 -2.60 -8.29
C SER A 32 19.78 -1.80 -7.34
N LEU A 33 20.24 -0.64 -6.85
CA LEU A 33 19.43 0.18 -5.94
C LEU A 33 18.25 0.86 -6.63
N GLU A 34 18.38 1.24 -7.91
CA GLU A 34 17.24 1.74 -8.67
C GLU A 34 16.17 0.67 -8.85
N GLU A 35 16.57 -0.57 -9.17
CA GLU A 35 15.66 -1.70 -9.27
C GLU A 35 14.98 -2.02 -7.91
N TYR A 36 15.72 -1.98 -6.80
CA TYR A 36 15.14 -2.13 -5.46
C TYR A 36 14.15 -1.01 -5.12
N ARG A 37 14.41 0.23 -5.52
CA ARG A 37 13.50 1.36 -5.30
C ARG A 37 12.21 1.19 -6.10
N ASP A 38 12.30 0.81 -7.35
CA ASP A 38 11.12 0.70 -8.20
C ASP A 38 10.24 -0.48 -7.77
N ASN A 39 10.84 -1.60 -7.36
CA ASN A 39 10.12 -2.69 -6.69
C ASN A 39 9.46 -2.26 -5.37
N GLN A 40 10.13 -1.41 -4.57
CA GLN A 40 9.55 -0.86 -3.33
C GLN A 40 8.37 0.07 -3.61
N LYS A 41 8.44 0.91 -4.65
CA LYS A 41 7.32 1.77 -5.04
C LYS A 41 6.11 0.96 -5.46
N GLU A 42 6.32 -0.09 -6.27
CA GLU A 42 5.23 -1.00 -6.66
C GLU A 42 4.57 -1.64 -5.43
N PHE A 43 5.38 -2.12 -4.47
CA PHE A 43 4.87 -2.68 -3.22
C PHE A 43 4.14 -1.66 -2.34
N LEU A 44 4.59 -0.40 -2.31
CA LEU A 44 3.91 0.68 -1.59
C LEU A 44 2.55 1.02 -2.21
N VAL A 45 2.47 1.05 -3.55
CA VAL A 45 1.20 1.22 -4.27
C VAL A 45 0.25 0.08 -3.94
N THR A 46 0.71 -1.18 -3.97
CA THR A 46 -0.13 -2.33 -3.59
C THR A 46 -0.64 -2.23 -2.15
N LYS A 47 0.19 -1.74 -1.20
CA LYS A 47 -0.24 -1.54 0.20
C LYS A 47 -1.30 -0.46 0.34
N GLU A 48 -1.14 0.67 -0.35
CA GLU A 48 -2.13 1.74 -0.34
C GLU A 48 -3.46 1.29 -0.96
N GLU A 49 -3.40 0.61 -2.11
CA GLU A 49 -4.57 0.03 -2.77
C GLU A 49 -5.26 -1.02 -1.88
N PHE A 50 -4.49 -1.88 -1.21
CA PHE A 50 -5.03 -2.86 -0.28
C PHE A 50 -5.72 -2.21 0.93
N ASN A 51 -5.10 -1.20 1.53
CA ASN A 51 -5.70 -0.44 2.63
C ASN A 51 -6.98 0.28 2.19
N LYS A 52 -7.00 0.83 0.97
CA LYS A 52 -8.18 1.46 0.39
C LYS A 52 -9.30 0.44 0.17
N ALA A 53 -8.99 -0.72 -0.41
CA ALA A 53 -9.96 -1.79 -0.61
C ALA A 53 -10.58 -2.28 0.72
N ILE A 54 -9.77 -2.40 1.79
CA ILE A 54 -10.28 -2.73 3.13
C ILE A 54 -11.21 -1.63 3.67
N SER A 55 -10.83 -0.35 3.50
CA SER A 55 -11.64 0.77 3.94
C SER A 55 -13.00 0.83 3.24
N ASP A 56 -13.00 0.59 1.92
CA ASP A 56 -14.21 0.57 1.10
C ASP A 56 -15.12 -0.60 1.50
N LEU A 57 -14.56 -1.81 1.66
CA LEU A 57 -15.28 -2.98 2.15
C LEU A 57 -15.91 -2.74 3.53
N ARG A 58 -15.16 -2.14 4.47
CA ARG A 58 -15.67 -1.81 5.80
C ARG A 58 -16.84 -0.83 5.73
N THR A 59 -16.74 0.15 4.86
CA THR A 59 -17.78 1.17 4.66
C THR A 59 -19.05 0.55 4.08
N ASP A 60 -18.92 -0.32 3.09
CA ASP A 60 -20.07 -0.97 2.46
C ASP A 60 -20.76 -1.94 3.40
N ILE A 61 -20.00 -2.76 4.15
CA ILE A 61 -20.55 -3.62 5.20
C ILE A 61 -21.33 -2.78 6.23
N MET A 62 -20.79 -1.65 6.66
CA MET A 62 -21.46 -0.77 7.61
C MET A 62 -22.79 -0.21 7.07
N LYS A 63 -22.84 0.21 5.81
CA LYS A 63 -24.08 0.68 5.16
C LYS A 63 -25.14 -0.42 5.12
N TRP A 64 -24.77 -1.63 4.69
CA TRP A 64 -25.69 -2.76 4.61
C TRP A 64 -26.19 -3.21 6.00
N MET A 65 -25.31 -3.19 7.01
CA MET A 65 -25.71 -3.48 8.39
C MET A 65 -26.74 -2.49 8.91
N ILE A 66 -26.54 -1.18 8.69
CA ILE A 66 -27.52 -0.16 9.11
C ILE A 66 -28.87 -0.40 8.42
N GLY A 67 -28.87 -0.67 7.11
CA GLY A 67 -30.10 -0.99 6.37
C GLY A 67 -30.83 -2.20 6.95
N LEU A 68 -30.08 -3.26 7.30
CA LEU A 68 -30.64 -4.45 7.94
C LEU A 68 -31.25 -4.11 9.30
N PHE A 69 -30.55 -3.37 10.16
CA PHE A 69 -31.07 -2.98 11.49
C PHE A 69 -32.32 -2.11 11.39
N VAL A 70 -32.35 -1.12 10.49
CA VAL A 70 -33.55 -0.29 10.26
C VAL A 70 -34.72 -1.14 9.76
N GLY A 71 -34.44 -2.08 8.86
CA GLY A 71 -35.44 -3.05 8.39
C GLY A 71 -36.00 -3.91 9.51
N GLN A 72 -35.15 -4.46 10.39
CA GLN A 72 -35.56 -5.25 11.54
C GLN A 72 -36.43 -4.44 12.51
N VAL A 73 -36.02 -3.20 12.85
CA VAL A 73 -36.82 -2.32 13.72
C VAL A 73 -38.19 -2.04 13.11
N THR A 74 -38.24 -1.74 11.81
CA THR A 74 -39.49 -1.48 11.09
C THR A 74 -40.42 -2.69 11.11
N LEU A 75 -39.88 -3.90 10.86
CA LEU A 75 -40.65 -5.14 10.91
C LEU A 75 -41.20 -5.42 12.32
N ILE A 76 -40.37 -5.25 13.36
CA ILE A 76 -40.78 -5.47 14.75
C ILE A 76 -41.90 -4.49 15.14
N LEU A 77 -41.75 -3.21 14.82
CA LEU A 77 -42.78 -2.20 15.10
C LEU A 77 -44.07 -2.49 14.33
N GLY A 78 -43.97 -2.89 13.07
CA GLY A 78 -45.12 -3.28 12.25
C GLY A 78 -45.87 -4.48 12.84
N LEU A 79 -45.15 -5.51 13.28
CA LEU A 79 -45.74 -6.67 13.96
C LEU A 79 -46.39 -6.28 15.29
N TYR A 80 -45.73 -5.45 16.09
CA TYR A 80 -46.27 -5.00 17.38
C TYR A 80 -47.56 -4.20 17.20
N ALA A 81 -47.57 -3.25 16.26
CA ALA A 81 -48.76 -2.49 15.92
C ALA A 81 -49.90 -3.40 15.40
N ALA A 82 -49.59 -4.35 14.50
CA ALA A 82 -50.58 -5.27 13.96
C ALA A 82 -51.21 -6.19 15.02
N ILE A 83 -50.47 -6.57 16.06
CA ILE A 83 -50.99 -7.37 17.17
C ILE A 83 -51.80 -6.50 18.13
N LEU A 84 -51.39 -5.26 18.39
CA LEU A 84 -52.03 -4.37 19.37
C LEU A 84 -53.29 -3.66 18.84
N LEU A 85 -53.38 -3.44 17.52
CA LEU A 85 -54.53 -2.83 16.82
C LEU A 85 -55.56 -3.85 16.32
N ARG A 86 -55.36 -5.14 16.62
CA ARG A 86 -56.28 -6.25 16.32
C ARG A 86 -57.15 -6.54 17.53
#